data_AF-A0A060BY60-F1
#
_entry.id   AF-A0A060BY60-F1
#
_cell.length_a   1.000
_cell.length_b   1.000
_cell.length_c   1.000
_cell.angle_alpha   90.00
_cell.angle_beta   90.00
_cell.angle_gamma   90.00
#
_symmetry.space_group_name_H-M   'P 1'
#
loop_
_entity.id
_entity.type
_entity.pdbx_description
1 polymer ?
#
loop_
_entity_poly.entity_id
_entity_poly.type
_entity_poly.pdbx_seq_one_letter_code
_entity_poly.pdbx_strand_id
1 'polypeptide(L)'
;PDTLDKLALHKAREGVGGWLPTTVTAPLDAIHNALERIARRCQSGGPGAQVLGSYLEGPWFTPQNKGAHPPELFRELDLAELDDLIAVSQNTLRIVALAPENLAHCKRFNISNNAAYASC
;
A
#
# COMPACT_ATOMS: atom_id res chain seq x y z
N PRO A 1 -19.00 10.28 8.80
CA PRO A 1 -17.51 10.26 8.83
C PRO A 1 -16.97 9.13 7.94
N ASP A 2 -16.07 9.48 7.00
CA ASP A 2 -15.33 8.51 6.19
C ASP A 2 -14.57 7.55 7.12
N THR A 3 -14.44 6.27 6.73
CA THR A 3 -13.69 5.26 7.49
C THR A 3 -12.28 5.73 7.83
N LEU A 4 -11.60 6.44 6.90
CA LEU A 4 -10.25 6.94 7.15
C LEU A 4 -10.21 8.03 8.25
N ASP A 5 -11.24 8.88 8.36
CA ASP A 5 -11.32 9.88 9.43
C ASP A 5 -11.52 9.23 10.79
N LYS A 6 -12.34 8.17 10.86
CA LYS A 6 -12.54 7.41 12.11
C LYS A 6 -11.21 6.80 12.59
N LEU A 7 -10.45 6.21 11.66
CA LEU A 7 -9.14 5.63 11.96
C LEU A 7 -8.13 6.70 12.34
N ALA A 8 -8.06 7.81 11.61
CA ALA A 8 -7.16 8.93 11.90
C ALA A 8 -7.41 9.53 13.29
N LEU A 9 -8.68 9.74 13.65
CA LEU A 9 -9.06 10.22 14.98
C LEU A 9 -8.70 9.23 16.08
N HIS A 10 -8.90 7.94 15.84
CA HIS A 10 -8.53 6.90 16.80
C HIS A 10 -7.01 6.85 17.00
N LYS A 11 -6.23 6.82 15.91
CA LYS A 11 -4.77 6.85 15.93
C LYS A 11 -4.22 8.07 16.67
N ALA A 12 -4.80 9.25 16.45
CA ALA A 12 -4.41 10.45 17.20
C ALA A 12 -4.63 10.32 18.71
N ARG A 13 -5.70 9.64 19.15
CA ARG A 13 -5.93 9.37 20.59
C ARG A 13 -4.88 8.43 21.19
N GLU A 14 -4.25 7.59 20.36
CA GLU A 14 -3.13 6.72 20.76
C GLU A 14 -1.77 7.45 20.70
N GLY A 15 -1.74 8.76 20.38
CA GLY A 15 -0.51 9.55 20.28
C GLY A 15 0.17 9.51 18.90
N VAL A 16 -0.48 8.92 17.88
CA VAL A 16 0.07 8.87 16.52
C VAL A 16 -0.16 10.19 15.80
N GLY A 17 0.92 10.88 15.40
CA GLY A 17 0.85 12.14 14.64
C GLY A 17 0.63 11.94 13.14
N GLY A 18 1.13 10.84 12.57
CA GLY A 18 0.97 10.50 11.16
C GLY A 18 1.19 9.01 10.89
N TRP A 19 0.58 8.50 9.83
CA TRP A 19 0.56 7.07 9.52
C TRP A 19 0.35 6.81 8.02
N LEU A 20 0.66 5.58 7.61
CA LEU A 20 0.33 5.04 6.29
C LEU A 20 -0.76 4.00 6.49
N PRO A 21 -2.01 4.23 6.05
CA PRO A 21 -3.00 3.18 5.98
C PRO A 21 -2.48 2.03 5.11
N THR A 22 -2.49 0.83 5.68
CA THR A 22 -1.95 -0.38 5.05
C THR A 22 -3.08 -1.17 4.40
N THR A 23 -2.94 -1.49 3.12
CA THR A 23 -3.75 -2.49 2.44
C THR A 23 -3.06 -3.84 2.52
N VAL A 24 -3.84 -4.92 2.54
CA VAL A 24 -3.33 -6.29 2.48
C VAL A 24 -3.72 -6.95 1.17
N THR A 25 -3.21 -8.15 0.91
CA THR A 25 -3.59 -8.97 -0.24
C THR A 25 -5.10 -9.13 -0.30
N ALA A 26 -5.67 -8.68 -1.42
CA ALA A 26 -7.09 -8.62 -1.71
C ALA A 26 -7.27 -8.69 -3.24
N PRO A 27 -8.50 -8.87 -3.76
CA PRO A 27 -8.75 -8.71 -5.20
C PRO A 27 -8.26 -7.34 -5.70
N LEU A 28 -7.73 -7.28 -6.92
CA LEU A 28 -7.05 -6.09 -7.44
C LEU A 28 -7.94 -4.84 -7.43
N ASP A 29 -9.22 -4.97 -7.81
CA ASP A 29 -10.17 -3.86 -7.76
C ASP A 29 -10.36 -3.28 -6.35
N ALA A 30 -10.28 -4.13 -5.31
CA ALA A 30 -10.36 -3.67 -3.93
C ALA A 30 -9.11 -2.88 -3.53
N ILE A 31 -7.93 -3.31 -4.00
CA ILE A 31 -6.66 -2.59 -3.80
C ILE A 31 -6.73 -1.24 -4.51
N HIS A 32 -7.15 -1.19 -5.78
CA HIS A 32 -7.31 0.06 -6.54
C HIS A 32 -8.21 1.06 -5.81
N ASN A 33 -9.39 0.62 -5.41
CA ASN A 33 -10.35 1.45 -4.67
C ASN A 33 -9.79 1.95 -3.33
N ALA A 34 -9.04 1.11 -2.62
CA ALA A 34 -8.42 1.50 -1.36
C ALA A 34 -7.32 2.56 -1.58
N LEU A 35 -6.44 2.35 -2.57
CA LEU A 35 -5.36 3.28 -2.90
C LEU A 35 -5.91 4.64 -3.34
N GLU A 36 -6.94 4.67 -4.19
CA GLU A 36 -7.55 5.93 -4.63
C GLU A 36 -8.18 6.71 -3.46
N ARG A 37 -8.86 6.01 -2.55
CA ARG A 37 -9.45 6.65 -1.35
C ARG A 37 -8.38 7.19 -0.41
N ILE A 38 -7.30 6.45 -0.19
CA ILE A 38 -6.17 6.89 0.62
C ILE A 38 -5.51 8.11 -0.03
N ALA A 39 -5.29 8.08 -1.34
CA ALA A 39 -4.71 9.20 -2.10
C ALA A 39 -5.54 10.48 -1.94
N ARG A 40 -6.86 10.39 -2.16
CA ARG A 40 -7.77 11.52 -1.95
C ARG A 40 -7.66 12.10 -0.54
N ARG A 41 -7.67 11.24 0.48
CA ARG A 41 -7.59 11.67 1.89
C ARG A 41 -6.21 12.22 2.28
N CYS A 42 -5.14 11.71 1.68
CA CYS A 42 -3.78 12.20 1.85
C CYS A 42 -3.65 13.64 1.32
N GLN A 43 -4.23 13.93 0.15
CA GLN A 43 -4.16 15.23 -0.49
C GLN A 43 -5.12 16.25 0.11
N SER A 44 -6.35 15.85 0.45
CA SER A 44 -7.35 16.75 1.03
C SER A 44 -7.05 17.13 2.48
N GLY A 45 -6.20 16.37 3.17
CA GLY A 45 -6.07 16.45 4.62
C GLY A 45 -7.36 16.07 5.33
N GLY A 46 -7.44 16.36 6.63
CA GLY A 46 -8.60 16.11 7.47
C GLY A 46 -8.22 15.87 8.94
N PRO A 47 -9.20 15.56 9.81
CA PRO A 47 -8.99 15.50 11.25
C PRO A 47 -8.19 14.27 11.69
N GLY A 48 -7.57 14.36 12.87
CA GLY A 48 -6.81 13.27 13.50
C GLY A 48 -5.38 13.13 12.96
N ALA A 49 -4.84 11.92 13.04
CA ALA A 49 -3.49 11.60 12.57
C ALA A 49 -3.36 11.81 11.06
N GLN A 50 -2.26 12.42 10.62
CA GLN A 50 -2.02 12.71 9.22
C GLN A 50 -1.85 11.43 8.39
N VAL A 51 -2.58 11.30 7.29
CA VAL A 51 -2.33 10.26 6.28
C VAL A 51 -1.17 10.73 5.42
N LEU A 52 -0.05 9.99 5.44
CA LEU A 52 1.21 10.36 4.75
C LEU A 52 1.32 9.73 3.34
N GLY A 53 0.37 8.88 2.99
CA GLY A 53 0.33 8.05 1.78
C GLY A 53 -0.21 6.66 2.11
N SER A 54 0.05 5.68 1.25
CA SER A 54 -0.36 4.28 1.47
C SER A 54 0.82 3.32 1.61
N TYR A 55 0.56 2.21 2.29
CA TYR A 55 1.40 1.02 2.34
C TYR A 55 0.65 -0.13 1.69
N LEU A 56 1.25 -0.82 0.72
CA LEU A 56 0.67 -1.98 0.07
C LEU A 56 1.41 -3.26 0.50
N GLU A 57 0.74 -4.12 1.28
CA GLU A 57 1.27 -5.40 1.76
C GLU A 57 0.78 -6.57 0.91
N GLY A 58 1.60 -7.00 -0.06
CA GLY A 58 1.24 -7.95 -1.11
C GLY A 58 0.62 -7.25 -2.34
N PRO A 59 -0.02 -7.96 -3.28
CA PRO A 59 -0.32 -9.40 -3.30
C PRO A 59 0.83 -10.28 -3.82
N TRP A 60 2.03 -9.71 -4.02
CA TRP A 60 3.20 -10.41 -4.60
C TRP A 60 4.01 -11.20 -3.56
N PHE A 61 3.31 -12.04 -2.80
CA PHE A 61 3.90 -12.99 -1.86
C PHE A 61 3.96 -14.41 -2.43
N THR A 62 4.80 -15.24 -1.84
CA THR A 62 4.91 -16.67 -2.17
C THR A 62 4.34 -17.54 -1.05
N PRO A 63 3.90 -18.78 -1.32
CA PRO A 63 3.34 -19.66 -0.30
C PRO A 63 4.23 -19.84 0.94
N GLN A 64 5.55 -19.83 0.74
CA GLN A 64 6.56 -19.92 1.80
C GLN A 64 6.57 -18.67 2.69
N ASN A 65 6.30 -17.50 2.11
CA ASN A 65 6.30 -16.19 2.77
C ASN A 65 4.88 -15.64 2.94
N LYS A 66 3.87 -16.52 3.03
CA LYS A 66 2.45 -16.12 2.98
C LYS A 66 1.97 -15.37 4.23
N GLY A 67 2.60 -15.59 5.39
CA GLY A 67 2.08 -15.11 6.67
C GLY A 67 0.59 -15.44 6.87
N ALA A 68 -0.20 -14.40 7.17
CA ALA A 68 -1.67 -14.47 7.31
C ALA A 68 -2.44 -14.22 6.00
N HIS A 69 -1.74 -14.06 4.87
CA HIS A 69 -2.38 -13.72 3.60
C HIS A 69 -2.98 -14.96 2.91
N PRO A 70 -4.13 -14.79 2.22
CA PRO A 70 -4.79 -15.85 1.46
C PRO A 70 -3.98 -16.19 0.19
N PRO A 71 -3.39 -17.39 0.07
CA PRO A 71 -2.55 -17.75 -1.08
C PRO A 71 -3.30 -17.73 -2.42
N GLU A 72 -4.61 -17.93 -2.40
CA GLU A 72 -5.48 -17.89 -3.57
C GLU A 72 -5.58 -16.50 -4.22
N LEU A 73 -5.18 -15.45 -3.50
CA LEU A 73 -5.13 -14.08 -4.01
C LEU A 73 -3.71 -13.64 -4.38
N PHE A 74 -2.72 -14.55 -4.31
CA PHE A 74 -1.37 -14.23 -4.73
C PHE A 74 -1.28 -14.02 -6.23
N ARG A 75 -0.45 -13.06 -6.61
CA ARG A 75 -0.23 -12.68 -8.00
C ARG A 75 1.26 -12.73 -8.28
N GLU A 76 1.62 -13.09 -9.50
CA GLU A 76 2.98 -12.88 -9.97
C GLU A 76 3.23 -11.38 -10.11
N LEU A 77 4.47 -10.96 -9.83
CA LEU A 77 4.83 -9.55 -9.95
C LEU A 77 4.86 -9.16 -11.43
N ASP A 78 3.93 -8.29 -11.81
CA ASP A 78 3.94 -7.57 -13.09
C ASP A 78 4.25 -6.09 -12.83
N LEU A 79 5.28 -5.57 -13.50
CA LEU A 79 5.68 -4.17 -13.36
C LEU A 79 4.64 -3.21 -13.93
N ALA A 80 3.90 -3.62 -14.97
CA ALA A 80 2.82 -2.79 -15.51
C ALA A 80 1.67 -2.64 -14.49
N GLU A 81 1.30 -3.73 -13.81
CA GLU A 81 0.30 -3.71 -12.73
C GLU A 81 0.76 -2.83 -11.56
N LEU A 82 2.05 -2.88 -11.20
CA LEU A 82 2.61 -2.01 -10.18
C LEU A 82 2.58 -0.53 -10.59
N ASP A 83 2.92 -0.21 -11.83
CA ASP A 83 2.85 1.17 -12.35
C ASP A 83 1.41 1.70 -12.34
N ASP A 84 0.44 0.87 -12.70
CA ASP A 84 -0.99 1.21 -12.62
C ASP A 84 -1.43 1.50 -11.18
N LEU A 85 -0.99 0.68 -10.22
CA LEU A 85 -1.26 0.88 -8.79
C LEU A 85 -0.64 2.19 -8.27
N ILE A 86 0.58 2.51 -8.70
CA ILE A 86 1.23 3.80 -8.39
C ILE A 86 0.42 4.96 -8.97
N ALA A 87 -0.02 4.85 -10.22
CA ALA A 87 -0.81 5.88 -10.89
C ALA A 87 -2.16 6.11 -10.21
N VAL A 88 -2.91 5.04 -9.88
CA VAL A 88 -4.19 5.11 -9.15
C VAL A 88 -4.01 5.69 -7.75
N SER A 89 -2.87 5.42 -7.09
CA SER A 89 -2.52 6.05 -5.81
C SER A 89 -2.15 7.53 -5.94
N GLN A 90 -2.11 8.09 -7.15
CA GLN A 90 -1.67 9.46 -7.43
C GLN A 90 -0.29 9.76 -6.82
N ASN A 91 0.65 8.82 -6.93
CA ASN A 91 2.00 8.87 -6.35
C ASN A 91 2.03 8.97 -4.81
N THR A 92 0.95 8.59 -4.12
CA THR A 92 0.91 8.52 -2.66
C THR A 92 1.25 7.14 -2.11
N LEU A 93 1.40 6.11 -2.96
CA LEU A 93 1.96 4.82 -2.57
C LEU A 93 3.42 4.98 -2.14
N ARG A 94 3.69 4.79 -0.85
CA ARG A 94 5.01 5.02 -0.24
C ARG A 94 5.82 3.76 -0.06
N ILE A 95 5.15 2.66 0.26
CA ILE A 95 5.83 1.41 0.53
C ILE A 95 5.05 0.27 -0.08
N VAL A 96 5.76 -0.65 -0.72
CA VAL A 96 5.24 -1.94 -1.18
C VAL A 96 6.01 -3.05 -0.49
N ALA A 97 5.31 -3.92 0.24
CA ALA A 97 5.85 -5.17 0.74
C ALA A 97 5.57 -6.32 -0.24
N LEU A 98 6.62 -7.06 -0.55
CA LEU A 98 6.64 -8.15 -1.53
C LEU A 98 7.61 -9.24 -1.07
N ALA A 99 7.52 -10.43 -1.67
CA ALA A 99 8.45 -11.52 -1.38
C ALA A 99 9.90 -11.13 -1.79
N PRO A 100 10.93 -11.54 -1.04
CA PRO A 100 12.32 -11.11 -1.26
C PRO A 100 12.87 -11.43 -2.65
N GLU A 101 12.47 -12.52 -3.26
CA GLU A 101 12.80 -12.91 -4.64
C GLU A 101 12.30 -11.91 -5.69
N ASN A 102 11.19 -11.22 -5.41
CA ASN A 102 10.62 -10.20 -6.27
C ASN A 102 11.38 -8.86 -6.15
N LEU A 103 12.15 -8.65 -5.08
CA LEU A 103 12.93 -7.43 -4.88
C LEU A 103 14.03 -7.25 -5.92
N ALA A 104 14.61 -8.36 -6.42
CA ALA A 104 15.60 -8.32 -7.49
C ALA A 104 15.03 -7.77 -8.80
N HIS A 105 13.76 -8.07 -9.08
CA HIS A 105 13.05 -7.57 -10.26
C HIS A 105 12.79 -6.06 -10.14
N CYS A 106 12.36 -5.58 -8.97
CA CYS A 106 12.12 -4.16 -8.71
C CYS A 106 13.40 -3.31 -8.67
N LYS A 107 14.53 -3.84 -8.19
CA LYS A 107 15.81 -3.09 -8.13
C LYS A 107 16.49 -2.92 -9.49
N ARG A 108 16.26 -3.86 -10.42
CA ARG A 108 16.87 -3.86 -11.75
C ARG A 108 16.22 -2.84 -12.69
N PHE A 109 14.94 -2.56 -12.48
CA PHE A 109 14.24 -1.42 -13.06
C PHE A 109 14.41 -0.26 -12.09
N ASN A 110 15.27 0.70 -12.40
CA ASN A 110 15.56 1.86 -11.55
C ASN A 110 14.28 2.73 -11.40
N ILE A 111 13.33 2.34 -10.54
CA ILE A 111 12.06 3.03 -10.40
C ILE A 111 12.35 4.33 -9.63
N SER A 112 12.42 5.42 -10.38
CA SER A 112 12.48 6.81 -9.95
C SER A 112 11.23 7.28 -9.19
N ASN A 113 10.42 6.36 -8.66
CA ASN A 113 9.17 6.67 -8.01
C ASN A 113 9.37 6.74 -6.50
N ASN A 114 8.55 7.57 -5.87
CA ASN A 114 8.62 7.94 -4.46
C ASN A 114 8.24 6.79 -3.49
N ALA A 115 8.22 5.54 -3.98
CA ALA A 115 7.82 4.33 -3.29
C ALA A 115 9.04 3.47 -2.96
N ALA A 116 9.20 3.09 -1.69
CA ALA A 116 10.20 2.14 -1.23
C ALA A 116 9.67 0.70 -1.30
N TYR A 117 10.56 -0.27 -1.49
CA TYR A 117 10.21 -1.69 -1.51
C TYR A 117 10.76 -2.37 -0.25
N ALA A 118 9.88 -3.06 0.48
CA ALA A 118 10.22 -3.86 1.65
C ALA A 118 10.06 -5.35 1.33
N SER A 119 10.94 -6.18 1.87
CA SER A 119 10.79 -7.64 1.84
C SER A 119 10.23 -8.14 3.17
N CYS A 120 9.23 -9.00 3.12
CA CYS A 120 8.70 -9.74 4.27
C CYS A 120 9.24 -11.18 4.30
#